data_AF-A0A3N5GFU5-F1
#
_entry.id   AF-A0A3N5GFU5-F1
#
_cell.length_a   1.000
_cell.length_b   1.000
_cell.length_c   1.000
_cell.angle_alpha   90.00
_cell.angle_beta   90.00
_cell.angle_gamma   90.00
#
_symmetry.space_group_name_H-M   'P 1'
#
loop_
_entity.id
_entity.type
_entity.pdbx_description
1 polymer ?
#
loop_
_entity_poly.entity_id
_entity_poly.type
_entity_poly.pdbx_seq_one_letter_code
_entity_poly.pdbx_strand_id
1 'polypeptide(L)'
;MLAFLQSLFSDPEVWDVTLLSLRVSGIATLISLLIGLPFGTLLALGQFPGRSFLLTVVNTGMALPPVVVGLAVAMTLWRSGPLGDLRLIYSPTAIIIA
;
A
#
# COMPACT_ATOMS: atom_id res chain seq x y z
N MET A 1 -6.31 -17.61 -30.06
CA MET A 1 -6.90 -17.06 -28.81
C MET A 1 -6.84 -18.08 -27.66
N LEU A 2 -7.48 -19.26 -27.78
CA LEU A 2 -7.52 -20.26 -26.71
C LEU A 2 -6.15 -20.84 -26.32
N ALA A 3 -5.27 -21.11 -27.30
CA ALA A 3 -3.91 -21.61 -27.03
C ALA A 3 -3.03 -20.57 -26.28
N PHE A 4 -3.26 -19.27 -26.50
CA PHE A 4 -2.55 -18.20 -25.80
C PHE A 4 -2.99 -18.11 -24.33
N LEU A 5 -4.30 -18.26 -24.06
CA LEU A 5 -4.81 -18.34 -22.69
C LEU A 5 -4.26 -19.56 -21.95
N GLN A 6 -4.22 -20.73 -22.58
CA GLN A 6 -3.61 -21.92 -21.99
C GLN A 6 -2.13 -21.71 -21.65
N SER A 7 -1.37 -21.03 -22.51
CA SER A 7 0.03 -20.70 -22.25
C SER A 7 0.18 -19.80 -21.02
N LEU A 8 -0.68 -18.79 -20.86
CA LEU A 8 -0.67 -17.89 -19.70
C LEU A 8 -0.98 -18.61 -18.38
N PHE A 9 -1.96 -19.51 -18.36
CA PHE A 9 -2.35 -20.21 -17.12
C PHE A 9 -1.46 -21.41 -16.78
N SER A 10 -0.68 -21.91 -17.75
CA SER A 10 0.25 -23.04 -17.55
C SER A 10 1.67 -22.59 -17.21
N ASP A 11 1.95 -21.28 -17.29
CA ASP A 11 3.25 -20.71 -16.98
C ASP A 11 3.45 -20.62 -15.45
N PRO A 12 4.45 -21.32 -14.88
CA PRO A 12 4.74 -21.25 -13.45
C PRO A 12 5.09 -19.83 -12.97
N GLU A 13 5.73 -19.00 -13.81
CA GLU A 13 6.15 -17.65 -13.43
C GLU A 13 4.93 -16.74 -13.21
N VAL A 14 3.88 -16.92 -14.00
CA VAL A 14 2.61 -16.20 -13.83
C VAL A 14 1.96 -16.56 -12.50
N TRP A 15 2.00 -17.83 -12.11
CA TRP A 15 1.49 -18.27 -10.81
C TRP A 15 2.29 -17.71 -9.64
N ASP A 16 3.62 -17.70 -9.74
CA ASP A 16 4.49 -17.15 -8.69
C ASP A 16 4.23 -15.66 -8.46
N VAL A 17 4.16 -14.86 -9.54
CA VAL A 17 3.86 -13.42 -9.44
C VAL A 17 2.44 -13.18 -8.93
N THR A 18 1.48 -14.00 -9.35
CA THR A 18 0.08 -13.89 -8.90
C THR A 18 -0.04 -14.20 -7.40
N LEU A 19 0.57 -15.28 -6.93
CA LEU A 19 0.57 -15.66 -5.50
C LEU A 19 1.31 -14.63 -4.65
N LEU A 20 2.44 -14.10 -5.14
CA LEU A 20 3.17 -13.02 -4.46
C LEU A 20 2.29 -11.77 -4.34
N SER A 21 1.64 -11.35 -5.43
CA SER A 21 0.76 -10.18 -5.45
C SER A 21 -0.45 -10.36 -4.53
N LEU A 22 -1.05 -11.55 -4.52
CA LEU A 22 -2.17 -11.89 -3.64
C LEU A 22 -1.75 -11.87 -2.17
N ARG A 23 -0.57 -12.42 -1.85
CA ARG A 23 -0.02 -12.40 -0.50
C ARG A 23 0.27 -10.97 -0.03
N VAL A 24 0.93 -10.17 -0.85
CA VAL A 24 1.30 -8.78 -0.53
C VAL A 24 0.05 -7.93 -0.34
N SER A 25 -0.88 -7.94 -1.31
CA SER A 25 -2.12 -7.18 -1.22
C SER A 25 -3.03 -7.65 -0.08
N GLY A 26 -3.09 -8.95 0.17
CA GLY A 26 -3.86 -9.52 1.28
C GLY A 26 -3.34 -9.07 2.64
N ILE A 27 -2.03 -9.13 2.86
CA ILE A 27 -1.41 -8.65 4.11
C ILE A 27 -1.58 -7.14 4.26
N ALA A 28 -1.31 -6.36 3.20
CA ALA A 28 -1.46 -4.91 3.22
C ALA A 28 -2.91 -4.48 3.52
N THR A 29 -3.89 -5.17 2.92
CA THR A 29 -5.31 -4.92 3.19
C THR A 29 -5.69 -5.26 4.63
N LEU A 30 -5.19 -6.37 5.16
CA LEU A 30 -5.48 -6.76 6.55
C LEU A 30 -4.92 -5.74 7.55
N ILE A 31 -3.68 -5.28 7.34
CA ILE A 31 -3.07 -4.22 8.16
C ILE A 31 -3.87 -2.92 8.03
N SER A 32 -4.25 -2.56 6.80
CA SER A 32 -5.06 -1.37 6.51
C SER A 32 -6.43 -1.43 7.17
N LEU A 33 -7.06 -2.59 7.25
CA LEU A 33 -8.32 -2.76 7.97
C LEU A 33 -8.11 -2.62 9.47
N LEU A 34 -7.11 -3.31 10.04
CA LEU A 34 -6.84 -3.28 11.47
C LEU A 34 -6.52 -1.87 12.00
N ILE A 35 -5.89 -1.03 11.20
CA ILE A 35 -5.53 0.35 11.58
C ILE A 35 -6.58 1.34 11.08
N GLY A 36 -6.99 1.23 9.81
CA GLY A 36 -7.90 2.17 9.16
C GLY A 36 -9.32 2.13 9.71
N LEU A 37 -9.86 0.96 10.08
CA LEU A 37 -11.20 0.89 10.71
C LEU A 37 -11.27 1.62 12.05
N PRO A 38 -10.40 1.36 13.05
CA PRO A 38 -10.50 2.06 14.33
C PRO A 38 -10.26 3.56 14.16
N PHE A 39 -9.23 4.00 13.44
CA PHE A 39 -9.00 5.43 13.23
C PHE A 39 -10.10 6.10 12.40
N GLY A 40 -10.58 5.42 11.36
CA GLY A 40 -11.67 5.90 10.52
C GLY A 40 -12.99 6.02 11.28
N THR A 41 -13.33 5.04 12.12
CA THR A 41 -14.53 5.08 12.97
C THR A 41 -14.43 6.17 14.04
N LEU A 42 -13.26 6.32 14.69
CA LEU A 42 -13.00 7.41 15.63
C LEU A 42 -13.13 8.79 14.95
N LEU A 43 -12.64 8.94 13.71
CA LEU A 43 -12.74 10.20 12.98
C LEU A 43 -14.17 10.46 12.45
N ALA A 44 -14.89 9.41 12.09
CA ALA A 44 -16.26 9.50 11.57
C ALA A 44 -17.28 9.82 12.67
N LEU A 45 -17.15 9.17 13.84
CA LEU A 45 -18.13 9.26 14.94
C LEU A 45 -17.67 10.19 16.08
N GLY A 46 -16.37 10.42 16.23
CA GLY A 46 -15.82 11.25 17.31
C GLY A 46 -16.20 12.73 17.19
N GLN A 47 -16.24 13.42 18.33
CA GLN A 47 -16.55 14.85 18.43
C GLN A 47 -15.46 15.58 19.22
N PHE A 48 -14.28 15.73 18.62
CA PHE A 48 -13.12 16.39 19.22
C PHE A 48 -12.70 17.63 18.41
N PRO A 49 -12.08 18.65 19.05
CA PRO A 49 -11.85 19.97 18.43
C PRO A 49 -10.90 19.98 17.22
N GLY A 50 -10.11 18.92 17.00
CA GLY A 50 -9.21 18.77 15.84
C GLY A 50 -9.78 17.99 14.64
N ARG A 51 -11.02 17.50 14.74
CA ARG A 51 -11.61 16.59 13.74
C ARG A 51 -11.64 17.16 12.33
N SER A 52 -12.04 18.43 12.18
CA SER A 52 -12.18 19.03 10.86
C SER A 52 -10.83 19.14 10.15
N PHE A 53 -9.76 19.48 10.87
CA PHE A 53 -8.41 19.52 10.31
C PHE A 53 -7.95 18.12 9.84
N LEU A 54 -8.15 17.10 10.67
CA LEU A 54 -7.80 15.72 10.31
C LEU A 54 -8.61 15.22 9.11
N LEU A 55 -9.90 15.52 9.03
CA LEU A 55 -10.74 15.20 7.87
C LEU A 55 -10.21 15.87 6.60
N THR A 56 -9.78 17.12 6.67
CA THR A 56 -9.15 17.80 5.53
C THR A 56 -7.87 17.09 5.11
N VAL A 57 -6.97 16.79 6.05
CA VAL A 57 -5.70 16.09 5.74
C VAL A 57 -5.95 14.73 5.08
N VAL A 58 -6.88 13.93 5.62
CA VAL A 58 -7.23 12.62 5.06
C VAL A 58 -7.81 12.76 3.64
N ASN A 59 -8.77 13.67 3.45
CA ASN A 59 -9.37 13.90 2.13
C ASN A 59 -8.36 14.46 1.12
N THR A 60 -7.46 15.35 1.54
CA THR A 60 -6.36 15.84 0.70
C THR A 60 -5.43 14.70 0.31
N GLY A 61 -5.10 13.81 1.26
CA GLY A 61 -4.32 12.60 0.99
C GLY A 61 -4.95 11.71 -0.08
N MET A 62 -6.27 11.52 -0.04
CA MET A 62 -7.02 10.76 -1.05
C MET A 62 -7.00 11.41 -2.44
N ALA A 63 -6.77 12.71 -2.54
CA ALA A 63 -6.67 13.44 -3.81
C ALA A 63 -5.24 13.44 -4.40
N LEU A 64 -4.23 12.97 -3.66
CA LEU A 64 -2.85 12.95 -4.14
C LEU A 64 -2.69 11.96 -5.32
N PRO A 65 -1.94 12.32 -6.37
CA PRO A 65 -1.62 11.39 -7.44
C PRO A 65 -0.85 10.17 -6.89
N PRO A 66 -1.16 8.94 -7.32
CA PRO A 66 -0.47 7.74 -6.87
C PRO A 66 1.06 7.81 -7.05
N VAL A 67 1.51 8.49 -8.11
CA VAL A 67 2.94 8.69 -8.40
C VAL A 67 3.62 9.54 -7.33
N VAL A 68 2.96 10.59 -6.82
CA VAL A 68 3.52 11.45 -5.77
C VAL A 68 3.71 10.66 -4.48
N VAL A 69 2.73 9.84 -4.12
CA VAL A 69 2.81 8.94 -2.95
C VAL A 69 3.94 7.93 -3.14
N GLY A 70 4.01 7.29 -4.30
CA GLY A 70 5.07 6.33 -4.63
C GLY A 70 6.48 6.95 -4.59
N LEU A 71 6.65 8.18 -5.07
CA LEU A 71 7.92 8.90 -4.99
C LEU A 71 8.29 9.26 -3.56
N ALA A 72 7.33 9.72 -2.74
CA ALA A 72 7.58 9.99 -1.33
C ALA A 72 8.05 8.74 -0.59
N VAL A 73 7.38 7.59 -0.81
CA VAL A 73 7.77 6.28 -0.26
C VAL A 73 9.14 5.84 -0.78
N ALA A 74 9.41 5.97 -2.08
CA ALA A 74 10.70 5.61 -2.66
C ALA A 74 11.84 6.45 -2.08
N MET A 75 11.63 7.76 -1.90
CA MET A 75 12.60 8.68 -1.31
C MET A 75 12.84 8.37 0.17
N THR A 76 11.83 7.92 0.92
CA THR A 76 12.02 7.53 2.32
C THR A 76 12.78 6.23 2.48
N LEU A 77 12.52 5.24 1.62
CA LEU A 77 13.17 3.92 1.61
C LEU A 77 14.53 3.88 0.89
N TRP A 78 14.87 4.91 0.12
CA TRP A 78 16.16 4.97 -0.59
C TRP A 78 17.31 4.89 0.42
N ARG A 79 18.46 4.35 0.00
CA ARG A 79 19.70 4.27 0.80
C ARG A 79 20.14 5.58 1.49
N SER A 80 19.75 6.73 0.97
CA SER A 80 20.08 8.06 1.54
C SER A 80 18.87 8.73 2.20
N GLY A 81 17.72 8.04 2.25
CA GLY A 81 16.49 8.51 2.85
C GLY A 81 16.39 8.16 4.34
N PRO A 82 15.40 8.72 5.06
CA PRO A 82 15.18 8.49 6.49
C PRO A 82 15.10 7.03 6.94
N LEU A 83 14.60 6.13 6.08
CA LEU A 83 14.47 4.69 6.34
C LEU A 83 15.47 3.86 5.52
N GLY A 84 16.49 4.50 4.93
CA GLY A 84 17.48 3.87 4.06
C GLY A 84 18.31 2.79 4.74
N ASP A 85 18.56 2.94 6.04
CA ASP A 85 19.31 1.98 6.86
C ASP A 85 18.64 0.61 6.94
N LEU A 86 17.31 0.55 6.76
CA LEU A 86 16.57 -0.72 6.76
C LEU A 86 16.80 -1.54 5.47
N ARG A 87 17.35 -0.91 4.41
CA ARG A 87 17.66 -1.55 3.11
C ARG A 87 16.49 -2.33 2.51
N LEU A 88 15.26 -1.90 2.76
CA LEU A 88 14.03 -2.59 2.35
C LEU A 88 13.65 -2.32 0.88
N ILE A 89 14.29 -1.36 0.21
CA ILE A 89 14.00 -1.04 -1.18
C ILE A 89 14.17 -2.31 -2.05
N TYR A 90 13.13 -2.64 -2.82
CA TYR A 90 12.98 -3.91 -3.60
C TYR A 90 12.55 -5.17 -2.83
N SER A 91 12.11 -5.06 -1.57
CA SER A 91 11.54 -6.19 -0.82
C SER A 91 10.01 -6.21 -0.84
N PRO A 92 9.36 -7.39 -0.76
CA PRO A 92 7.91 -7.48 -0.55
C PRO A 92 7.45 -6.74 0.71
N THR A 93 8.29 -6.69 1.75
CA THR A 93 8.01 -5.96 2.99
C THR A 93 7.85 -4.46 2.73
N ALA A 94 8.72 -3.86 1.90
CA ALA A 94 8.56 -2.47 1.50
C ALA A 94 7.25 -2.23 0.75
N ILE A 95 6.81 -3.18 -0.09
CA ILE A 95 5.56 -3.07 -0.84
C ILE A 95 4.35 -3.14 0.11
N ILE A 96 4.41 -3.98 1.15
CA ILE A 96 3.30 -4.15 2.13
C ILE A 96 3.08 -2.88 2.97
N ILE A 97 4.14 -2.14 3.28
CA ILE A 97 4.08 -0.97 4.18
C ILE A 97 3.99 0.38 3.44
N ALA A 98 4.12 0.36 2.10
CA ALA A 98 4.02 1.53 1.23
C ALA A 98 2.59 2.09 1.19
#